data_AF-A0A8H5T9I9-F1
#
_entry.id   AF-A0A8H5T9I9-F1
#
_cell.length_a   1.000
_cell.length_b   1.000
_cell.length_c   1.000
_cell.angle_alpha   90.00
_cell.angle_beta   90.00
_cell.angle_gamma   90.00
#
_symmetry.space_group_name_H-M   'P 1'
#
loop_
_entity.id
_entity.type
_entity.pdbx_description
1 polymer ?
#
loop_
_entity_poly.entity_id
_entity_poly.type
_entity_poly.pdbx_seq_one_letter_code
_entity_poly.pdbx_strand_id
1 'polypeptide(L)'
;MSAPVGPPSKLLGLLSDKNQNPILTIVDIILLHLGIADTYALHATCRSLRWLADYLTDSPRLLNINRQLAPFIKDPGKFRHVLGQCDGLLAGDFARNFFEFGCWQDRELVIYVERGPKFKRLTEYLEDGEGYTTNPAGSDKLVRDKDPDFAIAIKVTASSPIVDIINNAGTTADLNLISWNKAYSLLPLSTVVHHKFYPIKLFDNDLGRKLRLYADQGWTTRDMLWPDVTRKLIPGKECRQVGDSRSLIIKLCPTLHGEVTPDYAFEGNVFSMLWRSDAVDSRLEISAEPDTKSVALRYAYSIGVRGSARNSWKKFLDDKLKRWIYVEMAKTESELRPRGFYFLSPGNYNVPLSSNYKPPDTWDYADDQIIPWFHEWERVRDLTRPY
;
A
#
# COMPACT_ATOMS: atom_id res chain seq x y z
N MET A 1 16.93 49.96 -9.46
CA MET A 1 15.66 50.28 -8.77
C MET A 1 15.05 48.98 -8.28
N SER A 2 15.16 48.68 -6.99
CA SER A 2 14.47 47.55 -6.37
C SER A 2 12.99 47.90 -6.24
N ALA A 3 12.10 47.04 -6.75
CA ALA A 3 10.67 47.21 -6.55
C ALA A 3 10.34 47.29 -5.04
N PRO A 4 9.38 48.13 -4.62
CA PRO A 4 8.97 48.19 -3.23
C PRO A 4 8.39 46.83 -2.83
N VAL A 5 8.93 46.24 -1.77
CA VAL A 5 8.38 45.02 -1.16
C VAL A 5 6.99 45.41 -0.64
N GLY A 6 5.95 44.90 -1.30
CA GLY A 6 4.56 45.10 -0.87
C GLY A 6 4.36 44.62 0.58
N PRO A 7 3.29 45.07 1.25
CA PRO A 7 3.02 44.67 2.63
C PRO A 7 2.99 43.14 2.73
N PRO A 8 3.59 42.56 3.79
CA PRO A 8 3.66 41.10 3.92
C PRO A 8 2.25 40.51 3.95
N SER A 9 2.03 39.47 3.14
CA SER A 9 0.75 38.76 3.12
C SER A 9 0.40 38.27 4.52
N LYS A 10 -0.76 38.69 5.05
CA LYS A 10 -1.26 38.25 6.36
C LYS A 10 -1.44 36.74 6.44
N LEU A 11 -1.84 36.12 5.32
CA LEU A 11 -1.95 34.66 5.21
C LEU A 11 -0.58 33.99 5.34
N LEU A 12 0.46 34.54 4.68
CA LEU A 12 1.83 34.05 4.86
C LEU A 12 2.31 34.29 6.29
N GLY A 13 1.96 35.41 6.92
CA GLY A 13 2.28 35.67 8.31
C GLY A 13 1.66 34.66 9.28
N LEU A 14 0.47 34.15 8.97
CA LEU A 14 -0.26 33.16 9.77
C LEU A 14 0.28 31.73 9.59
N LEU A 15 0.63 31.37 8.36
CA LEU A 15 1.03 30.00 7.98
C LEU A 15 2.55 29.80 7.87
N SER A 16 3.36 30.84 8.02
CA SER A 16 4.82 30.71 7.92
C SER A 16 5.44 30.36 9.27
N ASP A 17 6.37 29.41 9.22
CA ASP A 17 7.30 29.05 10.30
C ASP A 17 8.36 30.14 10.59
N LYS A 18 8.56 31.10 9.69
CA LYS A 18 9.59 32.15 9.81
C LYS A 18 9.34 33.13 10.95
N ASN A 19 8.09 33.27 11.40
CA ASN A 19 7.72 34.13 12.52
C ASN A 19 7.80 33.37 13.85
N GLN A 20 8.90 32.64 14.10
CA GLN A 20 9.33 32.02 15.37
C GLN A 20 8.33 31.17 16.21
N ASN A 21 7.03 31.14 15.92
CA ASN A 21 5.99 30.32 16.56
C ASN A 21 4.68 30.39 15.74
N PRO A 22 4.51 29.58 14.67
CA PRO A 22 3.21 29.46 14.02
C PRO A 22 2.16 28.94 15.02
N ILE A 23 0.94 29.49 14.97
CA ILE A 23 -0.16 29.02 15.83
C ILE A 23 -0.66 27.68 15.27
N LEU A 24 0.00 26.59 15.67
CA LEU A 24 -0.19 25.25 15.11
C LEU A 24 -1.63 24.77 15.12
N THR A 25 -2.42 25.15 16.12
CA THR A 25 -3.86 24.82 16.17
C THR A 25 -4.65 25.46 15.03
N ILE A 26 -4.33 26.70 14.66
CA ILE A 26 -4.98 27.37 13.52
C ILE A 26 -4.51 26.72 12.21
N VAL A 27 -3.21 26.41 12.12
CA VAL A 27 -2.66 25.68 10.98
C VAL A 27 -3.39 24.34 10.80
N ASP A 28 -3.52 23.54 11.86
CA ASP A 28 -4.24 22.26 11.82
C ASP A 28 -5.65 22.41 11.28
N ILE A 29 -6.41 23.42 11.74
CA ILE A 29 -7.79 23.67 11.29
C ILE A 29 -7.81 24.02 9.79
N ILE A 30 -6.90 24.89 9.35
CA ILE A 30 -6.81 25.28 7.94
C ILE A 30 -6.47 24.07 7.08
N LEU A 31 -5.44 23.31 7.45
CA LEU A 31 -5.00 22.14 6.68
C LEU A 31 -6.06 21.03 6.67
N LEU A 32 -6.79 20.84 7.77
CA LEU A 32 -7.92 19.91 7.85
C LEU A 32 -8.98 20.21 6.77
N HIS A 33 -9.27 21.48 6.52
CA HIS A 33 -10.24 21.91 5.50
C HIS A 33 -9.67 21.91 4.07
N LEU A 34 -8.36 22.04 3.90
CA LEU A 34 -7.69 21.95 2.60
C LEU A 34 -7.54 20.49 2.14
N GLY A 35 -7.35 19.55 3.05
CA GLY A 35 -7.00 18.19 2.66
C GLY A 35 -5.54 18.06 2.25
N ILE A 36 -5.13 16.82 1.92
CA ILE A 36 -3.75 16.50 1.58
C ILE A 36 -3.32 17.21 0.27
N ALA A 37 -4.14 17.10 -0.78
CA ALA A 37 -3.78 17.59 -2.10
C ALA A 37 -3.57 19.12 -2.13
N ASP A 38 -4.49 19.88 -1.54
CA ASP A 38 -4.36 21.34 -1.49
C ASP A 38 -3.24 21.79 -0.57
N THR A 39 -2.91 21.02 0.47
CA THR A 39 -1.72 21.27 1.29
C THR A 39 -0.44 21.14 0.46
N TYR A 40 -0.32 20.10 -0.37
CA TYR A 40 0.82 19.94 -1.29
C TYR A 40 0.87 21.04 -2.36
N ALA A 41 -0.29 21.46 -2.88
CA ALA A 41 -0.37 22.59 -3.80
C ALA A 41 0.11 23.88 -3.14
N LEU A 42 -0.35 24.16 -1.91
CA LEU A 42 0.04 25.32 -1.11
C LEU A 42 1.54 25.31 -0.80
N HIS A 43 2.09 24.17 -0.38
CA HIS A 43 3.52 23.92 -0.20
C HIS A 43 4.33 24.32 -1.43
N ALA A 44 3.84 24.01 -2.64
CA ALA A 44 4.55 24.25 -3.89
C ALA A 44 4.55 25.73 -4.31
N THR A 45 3.65 26.57 -3.77
CA THR A 45 3.53 27.98 -4.17
C THR A 45 4.64 28.87 -3.63
N CYS A 46 5.15 28.62 -2.42
CA CYS A 46 6.06 29.53 -1.73
C CYS A 46 7.04 28.81 -0.79
N ARG A 47 8.30 29.25 -0.78
CA ARG A 47 9.34 28.68 0.11
C ARG A 47 8.98 28.74 1.60
N SER A 48 8.26 29.78 2.03
CA SER A 48 7.84 29.96 3.43
C SER A 48 6.73 29.01 3.88
N LEU A 49 6.12 28.25 2.95
CA LEU A 49 5.05 27.28 3.21
C LEU A 49 5.51 25.84 3.00
N ARG A 50 6.79 25.62 2.67
CA ARG A 50 7.31 24.28 2.39
C ARG A 50 7.25 23.34 3.61
N TRP A 51 7.32 23.90 4.81
CA TRP A 51 7.22 23.12 6.04
C TRP A 51 5.85 22.44 6.21
N LEU A 52 4.78 22.91 5.54
CA LEU A 52 3.42 22.39 5.70
C LEU A 52 3.29 20.93 5.25
N ALA A 53 4.06 20.50 4.24
CA ALA A 53 4.01 19.12 3.75
C ALA A 53 4.53 18.14 4.82
N ASP A 54 5.67 18.46 5.45
CA ASP A 54 6.24 17.67 6.55
C ASP A 54 5.36 17.77 7.81
N TYR A 55 4.79 18.94 8.06
CA TYR A 55 3.90 19.17 9.19
C TYR A 55 2.63 18.30 9.16
N LEU A 56 2.15 17.87 8.00
CA LEU A 56 0.99 16.96 7.94
C LEU A 56 1.22 15.69 8.77
N THR A 57 2.44 15.15 8.75
CA THR A 57 2.82 13.93 9.49
C THR A 57 3.30 14.21 10.92
N ASP A 58 3.85 15.40 11.17
CA ASP A 58 4.29 15.81 12.51
C ASP A 58 3.14 16.33 13.37
N SER A 59 2.06 16.80 12.73
CA SER A 59 0.88 17.30 13.41
C SER A 59 0.30 16.22 14.32
N PRO A 60 -0.04 16.56 15.58
CA PRO A 60 -0.74 15.63 16.46
C PRO A 60 -2.17 15.34 15.98
N ARG A 61 -2.69 16.12 15.01
CA ARG A 61 -4.09 16.06 14.59
C ARG A 61 -4.32 15.45 13.22
N LEU A 62 -3.46 15.70 12.25
CA LEU A 62 -3.69 15.39 10.84
C LEU A 62 -3.35 13.92 10.52
N LEU A 63 -2.14 13.63 10.03
CA LEU A 63 -1.72 12.28 9.63
C LEU A 63 -1.05 11.52 10.78
N ASN A 64 -1.59 11.65 11.99
CA ASN A 64 -1.08 10.96 13.17
C ASN A 64 -1.72 9.57 13.32
N ILE A 65 -1.02 8.56 12.84
CA ILE A 65 -1.51 7.17 12.89
C ILE A 65 -1.77 6.68 14.32
N ASN A 66 -0.94 7.07 15.30
CA ASN A 66 -1.10 6.62 16.67
C ASN A 66 -2.37 7.18 17.31
N ARG A 67 -2.68 8.46 17.02
CA ARG A 67 -3.95 9.08 17.45
C ARG A 67 -5.15 8.34 16.85
N GLN A 68 -5.10 8.03 15.56
CA GLN A 68 -6.21 7.36 14.87
C GLN A 68 -6.37 5.90 15.32
N LEU A 69 -5.28 5.22 15.70
CA LEU A 69 -5.32 3.85 16.24
C LEU A 69 -5.75 3.79 17.71
N ALA A 70 -5.60 4.86 18.49
CA ALA A 70 -5.85 4.87 19.93
C ALA A 70 -7.25 4.37 20.36
N PRO A 71 -8.34 4.59 19.59
CA PRO A 71 -9.64 4.00 19.91
C PRO A 71 -9.62 2.47 19.86
N PHE A 72 -8.78 1.84 19.05
CA PHE A 72 -8.70 0.38 18.90
C PHE A 72 -7.54 -0.23 19.72
N ILE A 73 -6.43 0.48 19.86
CA ILE A 73 -5.17 -0.09 20.34
C ILE A 73 -4.66 0.74 21.52
N LYS A 74 -4.35 0.08 22.66
CA LYS A 74 -3.79 0.71 23.85
C LYS A 74 -2.38 1.24 23.61
N ASP A 75 -1.54 0.47 22.91
CA ASP A 75 -0.19 0.88 22.50
C ASP A 75 -0.03 0.82 20.97
N PRO A 76 -0.39 1.91 20.26
CA PRO A 76 -0.23 1.98 18.81
C PRO A 76 1.20 1.78 18.30
N GLY A 77 2.22 2.11 19.11
CA GLY A 77 3.62 1.93 18.74
C GLY A 77 4.00 0.47 18.71
N LYS A 78 3.68 -0.26 19.79
CA LYS A 78 3.91 -1.71 19.89
C LYS A 78 3.08 -2.48 18.88
N PHE A 79 1.81 -2.09 18.67
CA PHE A 79 0.96 -2.71 17.65
C PHE A 79 1.55 -2.58 16.25
N ARG A 80 2.01 -1.39 15.85
CA ARG A 80 2.65 -1.20 14.54
C ARG A 80 3.90 -2.09 14.41
N HIS A 81 4.70 -2.24 15.46
CA HIS A 81 5.84 -3.15 15.45
C HIS A 81 5.43 -4.61 15.22
N VAL A 82 4.39 -5.10 15.92
CA VAL A 82 3.83 -6.45 15.73
C VAL A 82 3.24 -6.60 14.33
N LEU A 83 2.53 -5.59 13.84
CA LEU A 83 1.99 -5.55 12.48
C LEU A 83 3.10 -5.75 11.44
N GLY A 84 4.26 -5.10 11.62
CA GLY A 84 5.43 -5.24 10.75
C GLY A 84 6.10 -6.62 10.80
N GLN A 85 6.14 -7.25 11.98
CA GLN A 85 6.63 -8.63 12.15
C GLN A 85 5.69 -9.66 11.51
N CYS A 86 4.40 -9.38 11.51
CA CYS A 86 3.37 -10.25 10.94
C CYS A 86 3.08 -9.96 9.47
N ASP A 87 3.77 -8.98 8.85
CA ASP A 87 3.51 -8.55 7.46
C ASP A 87 2.02 -8.20 7.25
N GLY A 88 1.41 -7.60 8.27
CA GLY A 88 0.00 -7.23 8.27
C GLY A 88 -0.24 -5.87 7.63
N LEU A 89 -1.44 -5.70 7.07
CA LEU A 89 -1.87 -4.45 6.44
C LEU A 89 -3.22 -4.00 7.00
N LEU A 90 -3.37 -2.71 7.28
CA LEU A 90 -4.65 -2.09 7.55
C LEU A 90 -5.27 -1.66 6.21
N ALA A 91 -6.57 -1.83 6.05
CA ALA A 91 -7.28 -1.44 4.83
C ALA A 91 -8.74 -1.06 5.12
N GLY A 92 -9.49 -0.77 4.06
CA GLY A 92 -10.90 -0.42 4.17
C GLY A 92 -11.12 0.98 4.72
N ASP A 93 -12.18 1.13 5.51
CA ASP A 93 -12.71 2.41 5.97
C ASP A 93 -11.67 3.18 6.80
N PHE A 94 -10.99 2.51 7.74
CA PHE A 94 -9.91 3.09 8.53
C PHE A 94 -8.79 3.68 7.65
N ALA A 95 -8.34 2.93 6.65
CA ALA A 95 -7.27 3.39 5.76
C ALA A 95 -7.72 4.56 4.87
N ARG A 96 -8.97 4.57 4.43
CA ARG A 96 -9.54 5.70 3.67
C ARG A 96 -9.65 6.95 4.55
N ASN A 97 -10.22 6.82 5.74
CA ASN A 97 -10.39 7.91 6.70
C ASN A 97 -9.05 8.49 7.18
N PHE A 98 -7.97 7.70 7.21
CA PHE A 98 -6.62 8.21 7.46
C PHE A 98 -6.21 9.30 6.45
N PHE A 99 -6.51 9.10 5.16
CA PHE A 99 -6.25 10.12 4.12
C PHE A 99 -7.22 11.31 4.18
N GLU A 100 -8.25 11.24 5.02
CA GLU A 100 -9.19 12.33 5.34
C GLU A 100 -8.96 12.88 6.76
N PHE A 101 -7.74 12.68 7.29
CA PHE A 101 -7.33 13.18 8.61
C PHE A 101 -8.17 12.68 9.80
N GLY A 102 -8.83 11.53 9.66
CA GLY A 102 -9.66 10.96 10.71
C GLY A 102 -10.92 11.78 10.99
N CYS A 103 -11.49 12.43 9.96
CA CYS A 103 -12.73 13.22 10.09
C CYS A 103 -13.93 12.38 10.53
N TRP A 104 -13.90 11.07 10.26
CA TRP A 104 -15.02 10.17 10.54
C TRP A 104 -14.72 9.26 11.73
N GLN A 105 -15.77 8.87 12.46
CA GLN A 105 -15.64 7.89 13.54
C GLN A 105 -15.81 6.49 13.00
N ASP A 106 -14.69 5.84 12.67
CA ASP A 106 -14.69 4.43 12.30
C ASP A 106 -14.81 3.56 13.54
N ARG A 107 -15.70 2.57 13.48
CA ARG A 107 -15.97 1.62 14.57
C ARG A 107 -15.34 0.25 14.35
N GLU A 108 -14.73 0.03 13.20
CA GLU A 108 -14.09 -1.24 12.86
C GLU A 108 -12.72 -1.00 12.23
N LEU A 109 -11.70 -1.65 12.79
CA LEU A 109 -10.35 -1.70 12.24
C LEU A 109 -10.18 -3.03 11.51
N VAL A 110 -9.98 -2.99 10.18
CA VAL A 110 -9.77 -4.20 9.37
C VAL A 110 -8.28 -4.45 9.19
N ILE A 111 -7.81 -5.63 9.61
CA ILE A 111 -6.41 -6.06 9.50
C ILE A 111 -6.33 -7.28 8.61
N TYR A 112 -5.55 -7.20 7.53
CA TYR A 112 -5.22 -8.34 6.68
C TYR A 112 -3.90 -8.96 7.11
N VAL A 113 -3.85 -10.29 7.21
CA VAL A 113 -2.64 -11.03 7.59
C VAL A 113 -2.63 -12.41 6.93
N GLU A 114 -1.44 -12.89 6.57
CA GLU A 114 -1.27 -14.22 5.99
C GLU A 114 -1.54 -15.32 7.03
N ARG A 115 -2.26 -16.37 6.61
CA ARG A 115 -2.52 -17.55 7.43
C ARG A 115 -1.21 -18.19 7.90
N GLY A 116 -1.20 -18.66 9.15
CA GLY A 116 -0.09 -19.44 9.70
C GLY A 116 0.54 -18.75 10.92
N PRO A 117 1.88 -18.84 11.10
CA PRO A 117 2.56 -18.29 12.27
C PRO A 117 2.35 -16.78 12.46
N LYS A 118 2.30 -16.00 11.35
CA LYS A 118 2.04 -14.56 11.36
C LYS A 118 0.67 -14.22 11.95
N PHE A 119 -0.40 -14.88 11.45
CA PHE A 119 -1.75 -14.75 12.01
C PHE A 119 -1.79 -15.11 13.50
N LYS A 120 -1.22 -16.26 13.87
CA LYS A 120 -1.23 -16.72 15.27
C LYS A 120 -0.57 -15.70 16.20
N ARG A 121 0.61 -15.18 15.84
CA ARG A 121 1.33 -14.16 16.60
C ARG A 121 0.51 -12.87 16.75
N LEU A 122 -0.15 -12.41 15.69
CA LEU A 122 -1.00 -11.21 15.75
C LEU A 122 -2.18 -11.41 16.69
N THR A 123 -2.87 -12.56 16.61
CA THR A 123 -4.02 -12.87 17.47
C THR A 123 -3.60 -12.97 18.93
N GLU A 124 -2.52 -13.69 19.25
CA GLU A 124 -1.96 -13.76 20.61
C GLU A 124 -1.64 -12.37 21.17
N TYR A 125 -1.06 -11.48 20.35
CA TYR A 125 -0.82 -10.09 20.76
C TYR A 125 -2.11 -9.33 21.07
N LEU A 126 -3.14 -9.47 20.24
CA LEU A 126 -4.41 -8.77 20.42
C LEU A 126 -5.16 -9.29 21.65
N GLU A 127 -5.12 -10.59 21.91
CA GLU A 127 -5.75 -11.21 23.07
C GLU A 127 -5.00 -10.85 24.36
N ASP A 128 -3.72 -11.22 24.45
CA ASP A 128 -2.94 -11.08 25.69
C ASP A 128 -2.50 -9.65 25.96
N GLY A 129 -2.12 -8.91 24.91
CA GLY A 129 -1.56 -7.56 25.01
C GLY A 129 -2.63 -6.47 25.00
N GLU A 130 -3.62 -6.58 24.12
CA GLU A 130 -4.65 -5.56 23.93
C GLU A 130 -5.97 -5.88 24.65
N GLY A 131 -6.17 -7.13 25.08
CA GLY A 131 -7.36 -7.57 25.84
C GLY A 131 -8.59 -7.77 24.96
N TYR A 132 -8.39 -8.13 23.70
CA TYR A 132 -9.46 -8.50 22.78
C TYR A 132 -9.91 -9.94 23.01
N THR A 133 -11.19 -10.21 22.79
CA THR A 133 -11.75 -11.57 22.81
C THR A 133 -12.50 -11.84 21.51
N THR A 134 -12.52 -13.11 21.10
CA THR A 134 -13.32 -13.52 19.95
C THR A 134 -14.79 -13.33 20.27
N ASN A 135 -15.52 -12.64 19.39
CA ASN A 135 -16.96 -12.43 19.58
C ASN A 135 -17.70 -13.78 19.68
N PRO A 136 -18.43 -14.06 20.79
CA PRO A 136 -19.18 -15.30 20.97
C PRO A 136 -20.21 -15.59 19.86
N ALA A 137 -20.62 -14.57 19.11
CA ALA A 137 -21.57 -14.69 17.99
C ALA A 137 -20.97 -15.28 16.70
N GLY A 138 -19.70 -15.71 16.70
CA GLY A 138 -19.08 -16.45 15.59
C GLY A 138 -18.64 -15.59 14.39
N SER A 139 -18.51 -14.28 14.56
CA SER A 139 -17.93 -13.40 13.53
C SER A 139 -16.39 -13.38 13.60
N ASP A 140 -15.70 -13.19 12.48
CA ASP A 140 -14.24 -12.87 12.36
C ASP A 140 -13.84 -11.53 13.04
N LYS A 141 -14.61 -11.08 14.03
CA LYS A 141 -14.45 -9.82 14.75
C LYS A 141 -14.05 -10.10 16.19
N LEU A 142 -13.01 -9.39 16.60
CA LEU A 142 -12.57 -9.28 17.97
C LEU A 142 -13.17 -8.03 18.59
N VAL A 143 -13.64 -8.14 19.83
CA VAL A 143 -14.22 -7.04 20.61
C VAL A 143 -13.54 -6.93 21.97
N ARG A 144 -13.58 -5.75 22.59
CA ARG A 144 -13.15 -5.58 23.99
C ARG A 144 -14.37 -5.53 24.90
N ASP A 145 -14.34 -6.25 26.01
CA ASP A 145 -15.45 -6.28 26.98
C ASP A 145 -15.82 -4.88 27.52
N LYS A 146 -14.82 -3.99 27.65
CA LYS A 146 -14.99 -2.64 28.22
C LYS A 146 -15.40 -1.58 27.20
N ASP A 147 -15.39 -1.91 25.91
CA ASP A 147 -15.62 -0.95 24.82
C ASP A 147 -16.09 -1.68 23.56
N PRO A 148 -17.36 -2.15 23.55
CA PRO A 148 -17.90 -2.95 22.45
C PRO A 148 -18.18 -2.15 21.18
N ASP A 149 -18.09 -0.82 21.25
CA ASP A 149 -18.34 0.07 20.11
C ASP A 149 -17.22 0.05 19.08
N PHE A 150 -16.01 -0.40 19.46
CA PHE A 150 -14.87 -0.55 18.55
C PHE A 150 -14.44 -2.01 18.42
N ALA A 151 -14.46 -2.52 17.19
CA ALA A 151 -14.09 -3.89 16.85
C ALA A 151 -12.84 -3.96 15.97
N ILE A 152 -12.13 -5.08 16.03
CA ILE A 152 -11.06 -5.43 15.09
C ILE A 152 -11.53 -6.61 14.25
N ALA A 153 -11.59 -6.47 12.94
CA ALA A 153 -11.88 -7.55 12.02
C ALA A 153 -10.59 -8.08 11.39
N ILE A 154 -10.25 -9.35 11.63
CA ILE A 154 -9.06 -9.95 11.03
C ILE A 154 -9.45 -10.71 9.76
N LYS A 155 -8.86 -10.30 8.64
CA LYS A 155 -8.99 -10.97 7.34
C LYS A 155 -7.78 -11.86 7.10
N VAL A 156 -7.99 -13.16 7.30
CA VAL A 156 -6.96 -14.19 7.08
C VAL A 156 -6.85 -14.47 5.59
N THR A 157 -5.66 -14.26 5.05
CA THR A 157 -5.37 -14.39 3.62
C THR A 157 -4.57 -15.67 3.34
N ALA A 158 -4.70 -16.23 2.14
CA ALA A 158 -3.98 -17.44 1.75
C ALA A 158 -2.54 -17.16 1.29
N SER A 159 -2.20 -15.90 1.04
CA SER A 159 -0.94 -15.42 0.47
C SER A 159 -0.65 -14.00 0.97
N SER A 160 0.17 -13.21 0.27
CA SER A 160 0.43 -11.81 0.65
C SER A 160 -0.89 -11.03 0.80
N PRO A 161 -1.10 -10.30 1.92
CA PRO A 161 -2.31 -9.51 2.18
C PRO A 161 -2.74 -8.56 1.06
N ILE A 162 -1.79 -8.03 0.28
CA ILE A 162 -2.07 -7.11 -0.82
C ILE A 162 -2.91 -7.74 -1.94
N VAL A 163 -2.74 -9.05 -2.18
CA VAL A 163 -3.49 -9.80 -3.19
C VAL A 163 -4.98 -9.74 -2.87
N ASP A 164 -5.33 -10.01 -1.62
CA ASP A 164 -6.72 -10.03 -1.18
C ASP A 164 -7.31 -8.62 -1.10
N ILE A 165 -6.53 -7.61 -0.67
CA ILE A 165 -6.99 -6.21 -0.68
C ILE A 165 -7.35 -5.77 -2.10
N ILE A 166 -6.46 -6.01 -3.06
CA ILE A 166 -6.68 -5.63 -4.46
C ILE A 166 -7.89 -6.36 -5.05
N ASN A 167 -7.98 -7.68 -4.83
CA ASN A 167 -9.04 -8.49 -5.43
C ASN A 167 -10.42 -8.25 -4.78
N ASN A 168 -10.48 -7.82 -3.52
CA ASN A 168 -11.73 -7.53 -2.80
C ASN A 168 -12.11 -6.04 -2.78
N ALA A 169 -11.31 -5.17 -3.40
CA ALA A 169 -11.65 -3.76 -3.59
C ALA A 169 -12.96 -3.63 -4.39
N GLY A 170 -13.92 -2.90 -3.84
CA GLY A 170 -15.20 -2.60 -4.47
C GLY A 170 -15.12 -1.34 -5.32
N THR A 171 -14.36 -0.36 -4.84
CA THR A 171 -14.09 0.89 -5.56
C THR A 171 -12.61 1.24 -5.50
N THR A 172 -12.20 2.25 -6.27
CA THR A 172 -10.83 2.79 -6.21
C THR A 172 -10.48 3.39 -4.84
N ALA A 173 -11.47 3.80 -4.04
CA ALA A 173 -11.24 4.30 -2.69
C ALA A 173 -10.94 3.19 -1.67
N ASP A 174 -11.21 1.92 -2.01
CA ASP A 174 -10.78 0.76 -1.21
C ASP A 174 -9.29 0.42 -1.39
N LEU A 175 -8.59 1.08 -2.33
CA LEU A 175 -7.17 0.85 -2.61
C LEU A 175 -6.26 1.79 -1.81
N ASN A 176 -6.74 2.18 -0.64
CA ASN A 176 -5.99 2.83 0.42
C ASN A 176 -5.65 1.78 1.46
N LEU A 177 -4.39 1.73 1.89
CA LEU A 177 -3.90 0.75 2.86
C LEU A 177 -2.76 1.33 3.69
N ILE A 178 -2.48 0.73 4.84
CA ILE A 178 -1.46 1.20 5.78
C ILE A 178 -0.63 -0.01 6.25
N SER A 179 0.68 0.04 6.00
CA SER A 179 1.66 -0.87 6.60
C SER A 179 2.08 -0.36 7.99
N TRP A 180 2.99 -1.06 8.65
CA TRP A 180 3.51 -0.64 9.95
C TRP A 180 4.19 0.75 9.97
N ASN A 181 4.69 1.23 8.82
CA ASN A 181 5.45 2.48 8.71
C ASN A 181 5.03 3.43 7.59
N LYS A 182 4.13 3.03 6.70
CA LYS A 182 3.70 3.85 5.55
C LYS A 182 2.20 3.68 5.29
N ALA A 183 1.54 4.77 4.90
CA ALA A 183 0.21 4.73 4.30
C ALA A 183 0.33 4.90 2.79
N TYR A 184 -0.45 4.13 2.04
CA TYR A 184 -0.44 4.08 0.59
C TYR A 184 -1.83 4.34 0.05
N SER A 185 -1.93 5.24 -0.91
CA SER A 185 -3.09 5.34 -1.80
C SER A 185 -2.63 4.94 -3.20
N LEU A 186 -3.15 3.82 -3.73
CA LEU A 186 -2.71 3.31 -5.04
C LEU A 186 -3.29 4.12 -6.21
N LEU A 187 -4.39 4.83 -5.98
CA LEU A 187 -5.06 5.70 -6.96
C LEU A 187 -5.37 7.09 -6.35
N PRO A 188 -4.32 7.84 -5.97
CA PRO A 188 -4.47 9.08 -5.21
C PRO A 188 -5.11 10.20 -6.03
N LEU A 189 -4.91 10.21 -7.35
CA LEU A 189 -5.45 11.28 -8.20
C LEU A 189 -6.99 11.30 -8.16
N SER A 190 -7.64 10.15 -8.35
CA SER A 190 -9.09 10.08 -8.21
C SER A 190 -9.53 10.32 -6.76
N THR A 191 -8.90 9.62 -5.81
CA THR A 191 -9.46 9.48 -4.46
C THR A 191 -9.00 10.57 -3.50
N VAL A 192 -7.72 10.91 -3.46
CA VAL A 192 -7.18 11.91 -2.52
C VAL A 192 -7.25 13.32 -3.11
N VAL A 193 -6.97 13.48 -4.41
CA VAL A 193 -6.92 14.82 -5.04
C VAL A 193 -8.31 15.32 -5.42
N HIS A 194 -9.15 14.47 -6.01
CA HIS A 194 -10.47 14.89 -6.47
C HIS A 194 -11.61 14.51 -5.53
N HIS A 195 -11.34 13.75 -4.46
CA HIS A 195 -12.36 13.16 -3.59
C HIS A 195 -13.41 12.41 -4.43
N LYS A 196 -12.94 11.55 -5.35
CA LYS A 196 -13.77 10.74 -6.24
C LYS A 196 -13.41 9.26 -6.19
N PHE A 197 -14.38 8.40 -6.48
CA PHE A 197 -14.15 6.95 -6.58
C PHE A 197 -14.82 6.36 -7.80
N TYR A 198 -14.27 5.26 -8.31
CA TYR A 198 -14.87 4.50 -9.41
C TYR A 198 -15.21 3.07 -8.94
N PRO A 199 -16.42 2.53 -9.23
CA PRO A 199 -16.76 1.14 -8.97
C PRO A 199 -15.93 0.18 -9.82
N ILE A 200 -15.17 -0.71 -9.19
CA ILE A 200 -14.34 -1.72 -9.87
C ILE A 200 -15.10 -3.07 -9.95
N LYS A 201 -16.07 -3.28 -9.06
CA LYS A 201 -16.95 -4.44 -9.05
C LYS A 201 -18.32 -4.12 -9.65
N LEU A 202 -19.04 -5.18 -10.00
CA LEU A 202 -20.42 -5.05 -10.44
C LEU A 202 -21.28 -4.45 -9.33
N PHE A 203 -22.36 -3.79 -9.74
CA PHE A 203 -23.40 -3.36 -8.81
C PHE A 203 -24.15 -4.57 -8.28
N ASP A 204 -23.76 -5.02 -7.11
CA ASP A 204 -24.40 -6.07 -6.32
C ASP A 204 -24.72 -5.58 -4.90
N ASN A 205 -25.28 -6.46 -4.08
CA ASN A 205 -25.63 -6.16 -2.70
C ASN A 205 -24.41 -5.80 -1.84
N ASP A 206 -23.22 -6.33 -2.18
CA ASP A 206 -21.99 -6.07 -1.44
C ASP A 206 -21.46 -4.68 -1.74
N LEU A 207 -21.40 -4.29 -3.02
CA LEU A 207 -21.08 -2.92 -3.41
C LEU A 207 -22.11 -1.95 -2.83
N GLY A 208 -23.41 -2.27 -2.91
CA GLY A 208 -24.47 -1.45 -2.33
C GLY A 208 -24.31 -1.22 -0.82
N ARG A 209 -23.85 -2.24 -0.07
CA ARG A 209 -23.52 -2.11 1.36
C ARG A 209 -22.30 -1.22 1.59
N LYS A 210 -21.25 -1.35 0.79
CA LYS A 210 -20.07 -0.46 0.86
C LYS A 210 -20.45 1.00 0.58
N LEU A 211 -21.27 1.25 -0.44
CA LEU A 211 -21.71 2.61 -0.79
C LEU A 211 -22.56 3.26 0.32
N ARG A 212 -23.30 2.47 1.12
CA ARG A 212 -23.98 3.01 2.31
C ARG A 212 -22.98 3.44 3.40
N LEU A 213 -21.96 2.62 3.66
CA LEU A 213 -20.89 2.99 4.61
C LEU A 213 -20.14 4.24 4.15
N TYR A 214 -19.91 4.38 2.85
CA TYR A 214 -19.31 5.57 2.26
C TYR A 214 -20.16 6.81 2.52
N ALA A 215 -21.48 6.72 2.34
CA ALA A 215 -22.39 7.83 2.59
C ALA A 215 -22.38 8.29 4.06
N ASP A 216 -22.22 7.37 5.00
CA ASP A 216 -22.07 7.68 6.43
C ASP A 216 -20.75 8.44 6.73
N GLN A 217 -19.77 8.36 5.82
CA GLN A 217 -18.50 9.08 5.83
C GLN A 217 -18.47 10.24 4.82
N GLY A 218 -19.62 10.78 4.45
CA GLY A 218 -19.70 11.95 3.58
C GLY A 218 -19.39 11.72 2.09
N TRP A 219 -19.07 10.49 1.68
CA TRP A 219 -18.88 10.14 0.27
C TRP A 219 -20.23 9.92 -0.40
N THR A 220 -20.57 10.75 -1.38
CA THR A 220 -21.90 10.74 -2.00
C THR A 220 -21.88 10.13 -3.41
N THR A 221 -23.06 9.90 -3.98
CA THR A 221 -23.19 9.52 -5.40
C THR A 221 -22.57 10.54 -6.36
N ARG A 222 -22.44 11.82 -5.94
CA ARG A 222 -21.75 12.85 -6.75
C ARG A 222 -20.24 12.63 -6.81
N ASP A 223 -19.71 11.80 -5.92
CA ASP A 223 -18.30 11.47 -5.84
C ASP A 223 -17.93 10.22 -6.64
N MET A 224 -18.94 9.50 -7.12
CA MET A 224 -18.78 8.39 -8.03
C MET A 224 -18.43 8.89 -9.44
N LEU A 225 -17.37 8.34 -10.02
CA LEU A 225 -16.96 8.55 -11.40
C LEU A 225 -17.75 7.64 -12.33
N TRP A 226 -18.07 8.18 -13.50
CA TRP A 226 -18.67 7.44 -14.61
C TRP A 226 -17.62 7.15 -15.68
N PRO A 227 -17.72 6.03 -16.42
CA PRO A 227 -16.67 5.55 -17.34
C PRO A 227 -16.14 6.58 -18.35
N ASP A 228 -16.97 7.53 -18.75
CA ASP A 228 -16.67 8.62 -19.69
C ASP A 228 -15.65 9.64 -19.15
N VAL A 229 -15.65 9.88 -17.83
CA VAL A 229 -14.72 10.83 -17.18
C VAL A 229 -13.52 10.11 -16.56
N THR A 230 -13.67 8.82 -16.20
CA THR A 230 -12.70 8.11 -15.37
C THR A 230 -11.31 7.97 -16.01
N ARG A 231 -11.20 7.84 -17.33
CA ARG A 231 -9.89 7.61 -18.01
C ARG A 231 -8.91 8.77 -17.84
N LYS A 232 -9.38 9.99 -17.59
CA LYS A 232 -8.52 11.15 -17.31
C LYS A 232 -7.87 11.05 -15.92
N LEU A 233 -8.59 10.51 -14.95
CA LEU A 233 -8.15 10.42 -13.56
C LEU A 233 -7.46 9.09 -13.24
N ILE A 234 -7.74 8.05 -14.03
CA ILE A 234 -7.17 6.71 -13.88
C ILE A 234 -6.53 6.31 -15.21
N PRO A 235 -5.28 6.73 -15.45
CA PRO A 235 -4.60 6.44 -16.69
C PRO A 235 -4.34 4.93 -16.83
N GLY A 236 -4.64 4.37 -18.00
CA GLY A 236 -4.44 2.95 -18.30
C GLY A 236 -2.97 2.57 -18.29
N LYS A 237 -2.49 2.01 -17.18
CA LYS A 237 -1.19 1.36 -17.06
C LYS A 237 -1.44 -0.07 -16.64
N GLU A 238 -1.33 -1.00 -17.61
CA GLU A 238 -1.77 -2.39 -17.46
C GLU A 238 -1.13 -3.13 -16.28
N CYS A 239 0.11 -2.77 -15.92
CA CYS A 239 0.90 -3.43 -14.90
C CYS A 239 1.54 -2.37 -14.01
N ARG A 240 1.25 -2.42 -12.71
CA ARG A 240 1.68 -1.43 -11.74
C ARG A 240 2.32 -2.10 -10.54
N GLN A 241 3.33 -1.42 -10.00
CA GLN A 241 3.96 -1.78 -8.76
C GLN A 241 3.29 -1.05 -7.60
N VAL A 242 3.20 -1.71 -6.45
CA VAL A 242 2.73 -1.11 -5.20
C VAL A 242 3.68 0.01 -4.79
N GLY A 243 3.15 1.21 -4.55
CA GLY A 243 3.99 2.37 -4.26
C GLY A 243 4.77 2.93 -5.46
N ASP A 244 4.36 2.65 -6.70
CA ASP A 244 4.99 3.29 -7.86
C ASP A 244 4.80 4.82 -7.89
N SER A 245 5.43 5.50 -8.86
CA SER A 245 5.33 6.96 -9.05
C SER A 245 3.92 7.54 -9.22
N ARG A 246 2.89 6.71 -9.40
CA ARG A 246 1.48 7.11 -9.50
C ARG A 246 0.68 6.83 -8.23
N SER A 247 1.33 6.34 -7.18
CA SER A 247 0.76 6.17 -5.85
C SER A 247 1.17 7.34 -4.94
N LEU A 248 0.36 7.61 -3.91
CA LEU A 248 0.75 8.48 -2.81
C LEU A 248 1.28 7.61 -1.68
N ILE A 249 2.46 7.94 -1.17
CA ILE A 249 3.08 7.27 -0.03
C ILE A 249 3.30 8.32 1.06
N ILE A 250 2.77 8.05 2.24
CA ILE A 250 2.94 8.89 3.42
C ILE A 250 3.72 8.08 4.45
N LYS A 251 4.91 8.55 4.81
CA LYS A 251 5.68 7.94 5.91
C LYS A 251 4.99 8.23 7.23
N LEU A 252 4.86 7.22 8.08
CA LEU A 252 4.20 7.35 9.37
C LEU A 252 5.20 7.77 10.44
N CYS A 253 4.81 8.76 11.25
CA CYS A 253 5.58 9.24 12.39
C CYS A 253 4.98 8.72 13.71
N PRO A 254 5.81 8.35 14.70
CA PRO A 254 7.27 8.21 14.62
C PRO A 254 7.67 6.96 13.83
N THR A 255 8.86 7.03 13.21
CA THR A 255 9.52 5.87 12.61
C THR A 255 9.90 4.87 13.69
N LEU A 256 9.53 3.61 13.49
CA LEU A 256 9.87 2.53 14.41
C LEU A 256 11.13 1.81 13.92
N HIS A 257 11.93 1.32 14.86
CA HIS A 257 13.13 0.53 14.59
C HIS A 257 12.94 -0.90 15.10
N GLY A 258 13.61 -1.86 14.47
CA GLY A 258 13.69 -3.25 14.91
C GLY A 258 13.50 -4.26 13.77
N GLU A 259 13.43 -5.54 14.13
CA GLU A 259 13.26 -6.64 13.16
C GLU A 259 11.80 -6.72 12.70
N VAL A 260 11.54 -6.12 11.54
CA VAL A 260 10.23 -6.10 10.86
C VAL A 260 10.40 -6.39 9.39
N THR A 261 9.31 -6.71 8.70
CA THR A 261 9.32 -6.90 7.25
C THR A 261 9.74 -5.59 6.55
N PRO A 262 10.78 -5.62 5.70
CA PRO A 262 11.28 -4.44 5.02
C PRO A 262 10.32 -3.96 3.93
N ASP A 263 10.34 -2.66 3.65
CA ASP A 263 9.41 -2.03 2.70
C ASP A 263 9.46 -2.65 1.31
N TYR A 264 10.64 -3.06 0.84
CA TYR A 264 10.79 -3.64 -0.50
C TYR A 264 10.02 -4.96 -0.66
N ALA A 265 9.78 -5.71 0.42
CA ALA A 265 9.00 -6.93 0.37
C ALA A 265 7.52 -6.64 0.07
N PHE A 266 7.03 -5.48 0.53
CA PHE A 266 5.69 -5.00 0.24
C PHE A 266 5.62 -4.23 -1.10
N GLU A 267 6.50 -3.25 -1.30
CA GLU A 267 6.55 -2.40 -2.50
C GLU A 267 7.02 -3.16 -3.76
N GLY A 268 7.64 -4.33 -3.62
CA GLY A 268 7.97 -5.22 -4.74
C GLY A 268 6.77 -5.90 -5.39
N ASN A 269 5.58 -5.84 -4.78
CA ASN A 269 4.37 -6.47 -5.30
C ASN A 269 3.83 -5.74 -6.54
N VAL A 270 3.35 -6.52 -7.51
CA VAL A 270 2.84 -6.03 -8.79
C VAL A 270 1.40 -6.48 -9.00
N PHE A 271 0.58 -5.62 -9.61
CA PHE A 271 -0.82 -5.90 -9.94
C PHE A 271 -1.19 -5.41 -11.35
N SER A 272 -2.29 -5.94 -11.88
CA SER A 272 -2.84 -5.54 -13.17
C SER A 272 -3.92 -4.48 -13.01
N MET A 273 -3.97 -3.51 -13.92
CA MET A 273 -5.02 -2.49 -14.01
C MET A 273 -5.39 -2.24 -15.48
N LEU A 274 -6.54 -2.72 -15.93
CA LEU A 274 -6.93 -2.69 -17.35
C LEU A 274 -8.31 -2.08 -17.53
N TRP A 275 -8.42 -1.20 -18.52
CA TRP A 275 -9.71 -0.77 -19.04
C TRP A 275 -10.21 -1.82 -20.03
N ARG A 276 -11.26 -2.55 -19.67
CA ARG A 276 -12.01 -3.34 -20.63
C ARG A 276 -13.07 -2.46 -21.27
N SER A 277 -13.20 -2.59 -22.58
CA SER A 277 -14.31 -2.05 -23.34
C SER A 277 -14.84 -3.20 -24.17
N ASP A 278 -16.00 -3.72 -23.82
CA ASP A 278 -16.80 -4.54 -24.73
C ASP A 278 -17.95 -3.69 -25.29
N ALA A 279 -18.81 -4.29 -26.11
CA ALA A 279 -19.90 -3.58 -26.78
C ALA A 279 -20.97 -3.03 -25.79
N VAL A 280 -20.94 -3.43 -24.52
CA VAL A 280 -22.01 -3.18 -23.53
C VAL A 280 -21.46 -2.57 -22.22
N ASP A 281 -20.18 -2.76 -21.91
CA ASP A 281 -19.53 -2.42 -20.64
C ASP A 281 -18.11 -1.87 -20.88
N SER A 282 -17.83 -0.67 -20.36
CA SER A 282 -16.48 -0.13 -20.23
C SER A 282 -16.13 -0.02 -18.76
N ARG A 283 -15.34 -0.97 -18.25
CA ARG A 283 -14.96 -1.03 -16.85
C ARG A 283 -13.47 -1.14 -16.60
N LEU A 284 -13.07 -0.63 -15.45
CA LEU A 284 -11.74 -0.83 -14.90
C LEU A 284 -11.69 -2.18 -14.18
N GLU A 285 -10.79 -3.06 -14.58
CA GLU A 285 -10.48 -4.30 -13.87
C GLU A 285 -9.13 -4.15 -13.17
N ILE A 286 -9.09 -4.42 -11.86
CA ILE A 286 -7.86 -4.47 -11.08
C ILE A 286 -7.76 -5.86 -10.46
N SER A 287 -6.57 -6.45 -10.52
CA SER A 287 -6.35 -7.82 -10.05
C SER A 287 -4.89 -8.12 -9.72
N ALA A 288 -4.68 -8.98 -8.75
CA ALA A 288 -3.38 -9.52 -8.40
C ALA A 288 -3.50 -11.02 -8.12
N GLU A 289 -2.42 -11.77 -8.32
CA GLU A 289 -2.30 -13.17 -7.91
C GLU A 289 -0.92 -13.40 -7.31
N PRO A 290 -0.75 -14.40 -6.43
CA PRO A 290 0.55 -14.78 -5.92
C PRO A 290 1.43 -15.28 -7.07
N ASP A 291 2.68 -14.85 -7.11
CA ASP A 291 3.65 -15.41 -8.05
C ASP A 291 4.18 -16.76 -7.57
N THR A 292 4.85 -17.48 -8.47
CA THR A 292 5.51 -18.74 -8.16
C THR A 292 6.67 -18.49 -7.19
N LYS A 293 6.68 -19.23 -6.07
CA LYS A 293 7.78 -19.16 -5.10
C LYS A 293 9.10 -19.51 -5.78
N SER A 294 10.10 -18.65 -5.63
CA SER A 294 11.46 -18.84 -6.13
C SER A 294 12.42 -18.97 -4.95
N VAL A 295 13.38 -19.89 -5.04
CA VAL A 295 14.42 -20.04 -3.99
C VAL A 295 15.37 -18.84 -3.92
N ALA A 296 15.38 -17.99 -4.96
CA ALA A 296 16.13 -16.73 -4.94
C ALA A 296 15.43 -15.61 -4.16
N LEU A 297 14.22 -15.85 -3.64
CA LEU A 297 13.43 -14.85 -2.91
C LEU A 297 13.06 -15.38 -1.53
N ARG A 298 13.19 -14.51 -0.53
CA ARG A 298 12.75 -14.78 0.84
C ARG A 298 11.26 -14.49 1.01
N TYR A 299 10.74 -13.50 0.29
CA TYR A 299 9.34 -13.08 0.37
C TYR A 299 8.53 -13.57 -0.82
N ALA A 300 7.22 -13.69 -0.61
CA ALA A 300 6.28 -13.97 -1.68
C ALA A 300 5.79 -12.66 -2.29
N TYR A 301 5.84 -12.57 -3.61
CA TYR A 301 5.40 -11.40 -4.36
C TYR A 301 4.15 -11.73 -5.16
N SER A 302 3.37 -10.69 -5.49
CA SER A 302 2.26 -10.78 -6.41
C SER A 302 2.67 -10.35 -7.82
N ILE A 303 1.96 -10.91 -8.80
CA ILE A 303 1.92 -10.42 -10.17
C ILE A 303 0.49 -10.03 -10.52
N GLY A 304 0.34 -9.29 -11.62
CA GLY A 304 -0.97 -9.08 -12.21
C GLY A 304 -1.59 -10.36 -12.79
N VAL A 305 -2.92 -10.40 -12.91
CA VAL A 305 -3.64 -11.56 -13.49
C VAL A 305 -3.82 -11.43 -15.01
N ARG A 306 -3.99 -10.20 -15.52
CA ARG A 306 -4.38 -9.93 -16.91
C ARG A 306 -3.45 -8.93 -17.59
N GLY A 307 -3.53 -8.85 -18.92
CA GLY A 307 -2.81 -7.86 -19.74
C GLY A 307 -1.54 -8.41 -20.39
N SER A 308 -1.12 -7.78 -21.49
CA SER A 308 0.09 -8.17 -22.21
C SER A 308 1.35 -7.84 -21.41
N ALA A 309 1.31 -6.73 -20.68
CA ALA A 309 2.39 -6.29 -19.80
C ALA A 309 2.72 -7.32 -18.72
N ARG A 310 1.71 -8.01 -18.18
CA ARG A 310 1.88 -9.06 -17.17
C ARG A 310 2.78 -10.20 -17.65
N ASN A 311 2.55 -10.70 -18.87
CA ASN A 311 3.33 -11.81 -19.42
C ASN A 311 4.79 -11.40 -19.70
N SER A 312 4.97 -10.16 -20.19
CA SER A 312 6.31 -9.60 -20.42
C SER A 312 7.08 -9.42 -19.10
N TRP A 313 6.43 -8.91 -18.05
CA TRP A 313 7.02 -8.77 -16.72
C TRP A 313 7.41 -10.13 -16.14
N LYS A 314 6.48 -11.09 -16.13
CA LYS A 314 6.74 -12.43 -15.58
C LYS A 314 7.94 -13.09 -16.27
N LYS A 315 8.00 -13.04 -17.60
CA LYS A 315 9.13 -13.57 -18.36
C LYS A 315 10.45 -12.88 -17.98
N PHE A 316 10.44 -11.55 -17.90
CA PHE A 316 11.61 -10.77 -17.50
C PHE A 316 12.11 -11.15 -16.10
N LEU A 317 11.19 -11.25 -15.14
CA LEU A 317 11.49 -11.62 -13.77
C LEU A 317 12.02 -13.05 -13.68
N ASP A 318 11.36 -14.01 -14.34
CA ASP A 318 11.80 -15.42 -14.38
C ASP A 318 13.23 -15.54 -14.92
N ASP A 319 13.57 -14.78 -15.97
CA ASP A 319 14.92 -14.79 -16.55
C ASP A 319 15.96 -14.18 -15.60
N LYS A 320 15.62 -13.13 -14.84
CA LYS A 320 16.49 -12.52 -13.83
C LYS A 320 16.71 -13.47 -12.64
N LEU A 321 15.64 -14.09 -12.14
CA LEU A 321 15.70 -15.05 -11.04
C LEU A 321 16.50 -16.30 -11.42
N LYS A 322 16.34 -16.85 -12.63
CA LYS A 322 17.17 -17.97 -13.11
C LYS A 322 18.66 -17.63 -13.11
N ARG A 323 19.02 -16.42 -13.56
CA ARG A 323 20.42 -15.95 -13.53
C ARG A 323 20.93 -15.84 -12.09
N TRP A 324 20.11 -15.31 -11.18
CA TRP A 324 20.45 -15.19 -9.77
C TRP A 324 20.71 -16.56 -9.14
N ILE A 325 19.77 -17.50 -9.31
CA ILE A 325 19.89 -18.89 -8.83
C ILE A 325 21.15 -19.55 -9.38
N TYR A 326 21.43 -19.37 -10.68
CA TYR A 326 22.62 -19.95 -11.30
C TYR A 326 23.91 -19.43 -10.68
N VAL A 327 24.00 -18.12 -10.45
CA VAL A 327 25.18 -17.48 -9.84
C VAL A 327 25.35 -17.95 -8.40
N GLU A 328 24.29 -17.97 -7.60
CA GLU A 328 24.34 -18.49 -6.22
C GLU A 328 24.75 -19.96 -6.20
N MET A 329 24.24 -20.77 -7.14
CA MET A 329 24.63 -22.17 -7.25
C MET A 329 26.10 -22.37 -7.65
N ALA A 330 26.63 -21.49 -8.50
CA ALA A 330 28.03 -21.51 -8.90
C ALA A 330 28.97 -21.18 -7.73
N LYS A 331 28.53 -20.31 -6.79
CA LYS A 331 29.26 -19.96 -5.56
C LYS A 331 29.27 -21.09 -4.53
N THR A 332 28.20 -21.88 -4.46
CA THR A 332 28.07 -23.01 -3.53
C THR A 332 29.22 -24.01 -3.69
N GLU A 333 29.70 -24.59 -2.60
CA GLU A 333 30.75 -25.62 -2.60
C GLU A 333 30.35 -26.84 -3.44
N SER A 334 31.33 -27.51 -4.08
CA SER A 334 31.05 -28.59 -5.03
C SER A 334 30.23 -29.75 -4.45
N GLU A 335 30.39 -30.01 -3.15
CA GLU A 335 29.70 -31.09 -2.43
C GLU A 335 28.21 -30.78 -2.16
N LEU A 336 27.86 -29.49 -2.10
CA LEU A 336 26.50 -29.01 -1.81
C LEU A 336 25.69 -28.67 -3.07
N ARG A 337 26.31 -28.73 -4.27
CA ARG A 337 25.62 -28.48 -5.54
C ARG A 337 24.71 -29.67 -5.92
N PRO A 338 23.54 -29.43 -6.51
CA PRO A 338 22.65 -30.48 -6.95
C PRO A 338 23.30 -31.30 -8.07
N ARG A 339 23.01 -32.61 -8.07
CA ARG A 339 23.45 -33.51 -9.14
C ARG A 339 22.93 -33.00 -10.49
N GLY A 340 23.83 -32.91 -11.48
CA GLY A 340 23.50 -32.39 -12.80
C GLY A 340 23.63 -30.87 -12.96
N PHE A 341 24.17 -30.16 -11.96
CA PHE A 341 24.69 -28.82 -12.18
C PHE A 341 25.99 -28.87 -12.99
N TYR A 342 26.04 -28.10 -14.08
CA TYR A 342 27.22 -27.94 -14.91
C TYR A 342 27.51 -26.45 -15.08
N PHE A 343 28.79 -26.09 -15.17
CA PHE A 343 29.17 -24.75 -15.59
C PHE A 343 28.84 -24.61 -17.08
N LEU A 344 27.80 -23.85 -17.37
CA LEU A 344 27.30 -23.57 -18.71
C LEU A 344 27.92 -22.29 -19.26
N SER A 345 28.04 -22.24 -20.59
CA SER A 345 28.36 -21.01 -21.32
C SER A 345 27.31 -19.93 -21.01
N PRO A 346 27.69 -18.63 -21.02
CA PRO A 346 26.74 -17.55 -20.83
C PRO A 346 25.53 -17.70 -21.75
N GLY A 347 24.31 -17.71 -21.18
CA GLY A 347 23.06 -17.82 -21.93
C GLY A 347 22.17 -19.01 -21.58
N ASN A 348 22.68 -20.05 -20.89
CA ASN A 348 21.85 -21.12 -20.33
C ASN A 348 21.96 -21.13 -18.80
N TYR A 349 20.95 -20.58 -18.12
CA TYR A 349 20.93 -20.42 -16.67
C TYR A 349 19.94 -21.36 -15.97
N ASN A 350 19.54 -22.44 -16.64
CA ASN A 350 18.60 -23.40 -16.05
C ASN A 350 19.33 -24.29 -15.04
N VAL A 351 18.89 -24.22 -13.79
CA VAL A 351 19.39 -25.09 -12.71
C VAL A 351 18.28 -26.09 -12.35
N PRO A 352 18.54 -27.41 -12.41
CA PRO A 352 17.56 -28.41 -12.00
C PRO A 352 17.48 -28.45 -10.47
N LEU A 353 16.56 -27.67 -9.91
CA LEU A 353 16.29 -27.65 -8.47
C LEU A 353 15.12 -28.58 -8.14
N SER A 354 15.26 -29.32 -7.05
CA SER A 354 14.12 -30.01 -6.44
C SER A 354 13.25 -29.00 -5.70
N SER A 355 11.97 -29.29 -5.56
CA SER A 355 11.02 -28.47 -4.81
C SER A 355 11.37 -28.28 -3.33
N ASN A 356 12.26 -29.13 -2.80
CA ASN A 356 12.65 -29.15 -1.39
C ASN A 356 14.10 -28.66 -1.18
N TYR A 357 14.70 -28.03 -2.20
CA TYR A 357 16.04 -27.47 -2.07
C TYR A 357 16.07 -26.42 -0.96
N LYS A 358 17.03 -26.55 -0.05
CA LYS A 358 17.29 -25.59 1.03
C LYS A 358 18.55 -24.81 0.67
N PRO A 359 18.44 -23.50 0.40
CA PRO A 359 19.60 -22.66 0.19
C PRO A 359 20.54 -22.70 1.42
N PRO A 360 21.87 -22.68 1.23
CA PRO A 360 22.84 -22.55 2.32
C PRO A 360 22.75 -21.16 2.97
N ASP A 361 23.33 -21.02 4.16
CA ASP A 361 23.31 -19.76 4.93
C ASP A 361 24.00 -18.58 4.22
N THR A 362 24.92 -18.89 3.29
CA THR A 362 25.63 -17.89 2.47
C THR A 362 24.86 -17.44 1.24
N TRP A 363 23.64 -17.96 1.02
CA TRP A 363 22.85 -17.67 -0.16
C TRP A 363 22.32 -16.24 -0.15
N ASP A 364 22.62 -15.51 -1.21
CA ASP A 364 22.14 -14.13 -1.37
C ASP A 364 20.76 -14.10 -2.04
N TYR A 365 19.86 -13.28 -1.49
CA TYR A 365 18.46 -13.20 -1.95
C TYR A 365 18.23 -11.94 -2.79
N ALA A 366 17.43 -12.07 -3.85
CA ALA A 366 17.19 -11.00 -4.82
C ALA A 366 16.03 -10.06 -4.45
N ASP A 367 15.52 -10.11 -3.22
CA ASP A 367 14.31 -9.40 -2.82
C ASP A 367 14.42 -7.87 -3.00
N ASP A 368 15.57 -7.29 -2.69
CA ASP A 368 15.84 -5.85 -2.86
C ASP A 368 16.00 -5.44 -4.33
N GLN A 369 16.22 -6.40 -5.24
CA GLN A 369 16.36 -6.17 -6.67
C GLN A 369 15.03 -6.16 -7.42
N ILE A 370 13.94 -6.67 -6.83
CA ILE A 370 12.62 -6.73 -7.48
C ILE A 370 12.18 -5.34 -7.97
N ILE A 371 12.34 -4.31 -7.14
CA ILE A 371 11.95 -2.94 -7.48
C ILE A 371 12.83 -2.36 -8.61
N PRO A 372 14.18 -2.36 -8.50
CA PRO A 372 15.06 -1.98 -9.61
C PRO A 372 14.77 -2.72 -10.93
N TRP A 373 14.52 -4.03 -10.86
CA TRP A 373 14.21 -4.85 -12.03
C TRP A 373 12.87 -4.49 -12.65
N PHE A 374 11.87 -4.15 -11.85
CA PHE A 374 10.60 -3.64 -12.36
C PHE A 374 10.82 -2.36 -13.18
N HIS A 375 11.57 -1.39 -12.65
CA HIS A 375 11.89 -0.16 -13.38
C HIS A 375 12.77 -0.36 -14.61
N GLU A 376 13.69 -1.33 -14.58
CA GLU A 376 14.45 -1.76 -15.76
C GLU A 376 13.52 -2.31 -16.84
N TRP A 377 12.62 -3.21 -16.47
CA TRP A 377 11.64 -3.79 -17.38
C TRP A 377 10.71 -2.74 -17.98
N GLU A 378 10.21 -1.80 -17.18
CA GLU A 378 9.35 -0.71 -17.68
C GLU A 378 10.05 0.11 -18.75
N ARG A 379 11.31 0.50 -18.51
CA ARG A 379 12.12 1.26 -19.48
C ARG A 379 12.33 0.49 -20.77
N VAL A 380 12.68 -0.79 -20.69
CA VAL A 380 12.89 -1.64 -21.88
C VAL A 380 11.59 -1.78 -22.67
N ARG A 381 10.47 -2.01 -21.98
CA ARG A 381 9.16 -2.16 -22.61
C ARG A 381 8.76 -0.88 -23.36
N ASP A 382 8.92 0.28 -22.73
CA ASP A 382 8.52 1.56 -23.31
C ASP A 382 9.36 1.92 -24.56
N LEU A 383 10.62 1.49 -24.63
CA LEU A 383 11.47 1.62 -25.83
C LEU A 383 11.06 0.70 -26.98
N THR A 384 10.34 -0.39 -26.69
CA THR A 384 9.95 -1.43 -27.67
C THR A 384 8.51 -1.30 -28.18
N ARG A 385 7.74 -0.32 -27.69
CA ARG A 385 6.40 -0.05 -28.20
C ARG A 385 6.49 0.68 -29.55
N PRO A 386 5.92 0.14 -30.64
CA PRO A 386 5.74 0.93 -31.86
C PRO A 386 4.81 2.12 -31.56
N TYR A 387 5.21 3.29 -32.05
CA TYR A 387 4.48 4.56 -31.91
C TYR A 387 3.03 4.49 -32.39
#